data_AF-A0A7X6CFV7-F1
#
_entry.id   AF-A0A7X6CFV7-F1
#
_cell.length_a   1.000
_cell.length_b   1.000
_cell.length_c   1.000
_cell.angle_alpha   90.00
_cell.angle_beta   90.00
_cell.angle_gamma   90.00
#
_symmetry.space_group_name_H-M   'P 1'
#
loop_
_entity.id
_entity.type
_entity.pdbx_description
1 polymer ?
#
loop_
_entity_poly.entity_id
_entity_poly.type
_entity_poly.pdbx_seq_one_letter_code
_entity_poly.pdbx_strand_id
1 'polypeptide(L)'
;MPKVPITDSIFAAEKAIIDRTSSRVINAITFSERAIQRKYDALGGAAFFGDIERKELGAWYFKSGACICYNTQMREAFEIHGDIYRKWLELGGLRWGVPSTDELTTSRGDGRFNFFNNGSASIHWTPRTGAFAVWGAILQKWAQLNWENGPLGYPVTDETATPDGIGRFNHFENGGSIYWTPDTGAHAVWGEIRKRWESLGWERSYLGYPTSDEVDFSEGGRANTFQNGGIYWWPDTGAIDLRDVVVHYTGLHCFGETDWDQASDSDEPYVILSISTPERSATLLGRIYEDVDGGEARPDLIEIYRGKPYGINLSAVVMENDFGDPNVYRADIEKAVNGVHAAGTLALGLIPVVGPVIAAIAGPGLGSLMPAIAGAINDLFDFGDDRIGGATVTLSAKQMVLLAARTNNSTFKGIGFKAETSLITGLGASYKVYFGIVPA
;
A
#
# COMPACT_ATOMS: atom_id res chain seq x y z
N MET A 1 -57.00 -52.32 30.18
CA MET A 1 -56.09 -51.35 29.53
C MET A 1 -56.34 -51.41 28.02
N PRO A 2 -56.81 -50.35 27.37
CA PRO A 2 -56.88 -50.36 25.91
C PRO A 2 -55.48 -50.11 25.35
N LYS A 3 -55.01 -50.99 24.45
CA LYS A 3 -53.78 -50.79 23.68
C LYS A 3 -54.03 -49.64 22.69
N VAL A 4 -53.34 -48.53 22.88
CA VAL A 4 -53.32 -47.41 21.92
C VAL A 4 -52.47 -47.85 20.71
N PRO A 5 -52.96 -47.73 19.46
CA PRO A 5 -52.20 -48.11 18.27
C PRO A 5 -51.23 -46.97 17.93
N ILE A 6 -50.02 -47.02 18.48
CA ILE A 6 -48.99 -45.97 18.30
C ILE A 6 -48.21 -46.15 16.99
N THR A 7 -48.28 -47.32 16.34
CA THR A 7 -47.48 -47.64 15.16
C THR A 7 -48.01 -46.98 13.88
N ASP A 8 -49.33 -47.00 13.65
CA ASP A 8 -49.90 -46.57 12.37
C ASP A 8 -49.83 -45.05 12.16
N SER A 9 -49.90 -44.26 13.24
CA SER A 9 -49.79 -42.80 13.15
C SER A 9 -48.37 -42.31 12.87
N ILE A 10 -47.35 -43.03 13.36
CA ILE A 10 -45.94 -42.71 13.12
C ILE A 10 -45.58 -43.04 11.66
N PHE A 11 -45.97 -44.21 11.16
CA PHE A 11 -45.75 -44.57 9.74
C PHE A 11 -46.50 -43.65 8.77
N ALA A 12 -47.70 -43.18 9.12
CA ALA A 12 -48.44 -42.22 8.29
C ALA A 12 -47.77 -40.84 8.27
N ALA A 13 -47.22 -40.37 9.40
CA ALA A 13 -46.50 -39.11 9.49
C ALA A 13 -45.17 -39.16 8.73
N GLU A 14 -44.41 -40.26 8.86
CA GLU A 14 -43.14 -40.46 8.16
C GLU A 14 -43.35 -40.54 6.64
N LYS A 15 -44.38 -41.29 6.18
CA LYS A 15 -44.77 -41.34 4.77
C LYS A 15 -45.20 -39.98 4.23
N ALA A 16 -45.97 -39.21 4.99
CA ALA A 16 -46.38 -37.86 4.59
C ALA A 16 -45.21 -36.87 4.50
N ILE A 17 -44.19 -37.01 5.36
CA ILE A 17 -42.96 -36.22 5.29
C ILE A 17 -42.14 -36.62 4.06
N ILE A 18 -42.00 -37.92 3.78
CA ILE A 18 -41.32 -38.45 2.60
C ILE A 18 -42.02 -37.99 1.32
N ASP A 19 -43.36 -38.07 1.26
CA ASP A 19 -44.16 -37.65 0.10
C ASP A 19 -44.08 -36.13 -0.13
N ARG A 20 -44.15 -35.31 0.93
CA ARG A 20 -43.97 -33.85 0.84
C ARG A 20 -42.56 -33.47 0.40
N THR A 21 -41.55 -34.18 0.89
CA THR A 21 -40.16 -33.96 0.51
C THR A 21 -39.95 -34.36 -0.96
N SER A 22 -40.48 -35.50 -1.37
CA SER A 22 -40.45 -35.98 -2.76
C SER A 22 -41.17 -35.02 -3.72
N SER A 23 -42.35 -34.50 -3.33
CA SER A 23 -43.09 -33.51 -4.12
C SER A 23 -42.34 -32.20 -4.28
N ARG A 24 -41.69 -31.70 -3.20
CA ARG A 24 -40.85 -30.49 -3.28
C ARG A 24 -39.64 -30.68 -4.20
N VAL A 25 -38.98 -31.83 -4.12
CA VAL A 25 -37.84 -32.17 -4.99
C VAL A 25 -38.28 -32.27 -6.45
N ILE A 26 -39.36 -32.98 -6.75
CA ILE A 26 -39.90 -33.11 -8.11
C ILE A 26 -40.30 -31.74 -8.68
N ASN A 27 -40.92 -30.88 -7.87
CA ASN A 27 -41.30 -29.53 -8.30
C ASN A 27 -40.08 -28.65 -8.58
N ALA A 28 -39.02 -28.74 -7.77
CA ALA A 28 -37.78 -28.01 -7.99
C ALA A 28 -37.06 -28.46 -9.27
N ILE A 29 -36.95 -29.79 -9.49
CA ILE A 29 -36.40 -30.38 -10.71
C ILE A 29 -37.19 -29.90 -11.94
N THR A 30 -38.51 -29.95 -11.86
CA THR A 30 -39.39 -29.54 -12.96
C THR A 30 -39.23 -28.04 -13.27
N PHE A 31 -38.98 -27.21 -12.26
CA PHE A 31 -38.78 -25.78 -12.46
C PHE A 31 -37.46 -25.46 -13.14
N SER A 32 -36.35 -26.04 -12.67
CA SER A 32 -35.02 -25.82 -13.26
C SER A 32 -34.97 -26.29 -14.72
N GLU A 33 -35.51 -27.49 -15.00
CA GLU A 33 -35.59 -28.03 -16.35
C GLU A 33 -36.40 -27.13 -17.29
N ARG A 34 -37.53 -26.58 -16.82
CA ARG A 34 -38.32 -25.64 -17.61
C ARG A 34 -37.59 -24.32 -17.86
N ALA A 35 -36.81 -23.83 -16.90
CA ALA A 35 -36.02 -22.61 -17.08
C ALA A 35 -34.91 -22.82 -18.13
N ILE A 36 -34.21 -23.95 -18.05
CA ILE A 36 -33.17 -24.32 -19.01
C ILE A 36 -33.76 -24.52 -20.41
N GLN A 37 -34.88 -25.25 -20.53
CA GLN A 37 -35.59 -25.43 -21.80
C GLN A 37 -36.00 -24.08 -22.42
N ARG A 38 -36.58 -23.16 -21.63
CA ARG A 38 -36.94 -21.83 -22.12
C ARG A 38 -35.73 -21.07 -22.67
N LYS A 39 -34.59 -21.12 -21.97
CA LYS A 39 -33.34 -20.48 -22.40
C LYS A 39 -32.81 -21.10 -23.70
N TYR A 40 -32.80 -22.43 -23.76
CA TYR A 40 -32.40 -23.19 -24.94
C TYR A 40 -33.23 -22.79 -26.16
N ASP A 41 -34.57 -22.78 -26.04
CA ASP A 41 -35.46 -22.41 -27.13
C ASP A 41 -35.31 -20.94 -27.54
N ALA A 42 -35.17 -20.03 -26.56
CA ALA A 42 -35.02 -18.60 -26.81
C ALA A 42 -33.76 -18.24 -27.61
N LEU A 43 -32.70 -19.03 -27.48
CA LEU A 43 -31.43 -18.83 -28.19
C LEU A 43 -31.34 -19.65 -29.48
N GLY A 44 -32.43 -20.28 -29.93
CA GLY A 44 -32.49 -21.02 -31.20
C GLY A 44 -32.22 -22.52 -31.10
N GLY A 45 -32.17 -23.06 -29.88
CA GLY A 45 -32.07 -24.49 -29.60
C GLY A 45 -30.86 -25.14 -30.26
N ALA A 46 -31.10 -26.27 -30.94
CA ALA A 46 -30.05 -27.09 -31.54
C ALA A 46 -29.25 -26.34 -32.62
N ALA A 47 -29.84 -25.31 -33.26
CA ALA A 47 -29.14 -24.52 -34.26
C ALA A 47 -28.00 -23.68 -33.66
N PHE A 48 -28.15 -23.26 -32.40
CA PHE A 48 -27.14 -22.47 -31.69
C PHE A 48 -26.23 -23.37 -30.84
N PHE A 49 -26.83 -24.25 -30.04
CA PHE A 49 -26.08 -25.08 -29.08
C PHE A 49 -25.58 -26.40 -29.66
N GLY A 50 -26.11 -26.85 -30.80
CA GLY A 50 -25.85 -28.20 -31.30
C GLY A 50 -26.49 -29.30 -30.44
N ASP A 51 -26.03 -30.54 -30.64
CA ASP A 51 -26.53 -31.70 -29.93
C ASP A 51 -26.27 -31.61 -28.42
N ILE A 52 -27.25 -32.03 -27.64
CA ILE A 52 -27.08 -32.26 -26.20
C ILE A 52 -26.10 -33.42 -26.01
N GLU A 53 -25.02 -33.16 -25.28
CA GLU A 53 -24.03 -34.15 -24.89
C GLU A 53 -24.50 -34.94 -23.68
N ARG A 54 -24.91 -34.21 -22.61
CA ARG A 54 -25.46 -34.79 -21.39
C ARG A 54 -26.31 -33.78 -20.63
N LYS A 55 -27.15 -34.29 -19.73
CA LYS A 55 -27.93 -33.49 -18.78
C LYS A 55 -27.60 -33.95 -17.37
N GLU A 56 -27.42 -32.98 -16.49
CA GLU A 56 -27.30 -33.18 -15.05
C GLU A 56 -28.35 -32.31 -14.36
N LEU A 57 -28.60 -32.55 -13.07
CA LEU A 57 -29.60 -31.79 -12.34
C LEU A 57 -29.25 -30.28 -12.36
N GLY A 58 -30.04 -29.51 -13.10
CA GLY A 58 -29.84 -28.07 -13.23
C GLY A 58 -28.79 -27.64 -14.26
N ALA A 59 -28.30 -28.52 -15.14
CA ALA A 59 -27.38 -28.15 -16.20
C ALA A 59 -27.52 -29.03 -17.45
N TRP A 60 -27.56 -28.42 -18.63
CA TRP A 60 -27.50 -29.11 -19.92
C TRP A 60 -26.19 -28.76 -20.61
N TYR A 61 -25.47 -29.80 -21.05
CA TYR A 61 -24.18 -29.70 -21.71
C TYR A 61 -24.33 -30.06 -23.18
N PHE A 62 -23.64 -29.34 -24.05
CA PHE A 62 -23.77 -29.48 -25.50
C PHE A 62 -22.43 -29.78 -26.17
N LYS A 63 -22.46 -30.59 -27.23
CA LYS A 63 -21.26 -31.00 -27.98
C LYS A 63 -20.53 -29.84 -28.66
N SER A 64 -21.18 -28.68 -28.80
CA SER A 64 -20.55 -27.44 -29.29
C SER A 64 -19.54 -26.83 -28.31
N GLY A 65 -19.53 -27.29 -27.05
CA GLY A 65 -18.74 -26.67 -25.99
C GLY A 65 -19.51 -25.54 -25.28
N ALA A 66 -20.76 -25.81 -24.90
CA ALA A 66 -21.60 -24.89 -24.14
C ALA A 66 -22.31 -25.59 -22.96
N CYS A 67 -22.68 -24.81 -21.93
CA CYS A 67 -23.67 -25.20 -20.90
C CYS A 67 -24.82 -24.20 -20.88
N ILE A 68 -26.02 -24.68 -20.59
CA ILE A 68 -27.05 -23.86 -19.92
C ILE A 68 -27.24 -24.41 -18.52
N CYS A 69 -27.03 -23.54 -17.54
CA CYS A 69 -26.92 -23.90 -16.14
C CYS A 69 -27.95 -23.06 -15.34
N TYR A 70 -28.73 -23.69 -14.46
CA TYR A 70 -29.76 -23.02 -13.64
C TYR A 70 -29.19 -22.52 -12.32
N ASN A 71 -29.25 -21.22 -12.09
CA ASN A 71 -28.89 -20.60 -10.83
C ASN A 71 -30.11 -20.54 -9.90
N THR A 72 -30.08 -21.34 -8.84
CA THR A 72 -31.20 -21.45 -7.88
C THR A 72 -31.43 -20.19 -7.07
N GLN A 73 -30.39 -19.40 -6.81
CA GLN A 73 -30.49 -18.16 -6.02
C GLN A 73 -31.13 -17.05 -6.83
N MET A 74 -30.74 -16.92 -8.10
CA MET A 74 -31.33 -15.95 -9.05
C MET A 74 -32.64 -16.44 -9.66
N ARG A 75 -32.93 -17.74 -9.54
CA ARG A 75 -34.07 -18.45 -10.14
C ARG A 75 -34.11 -18.35 -11.66
N GLU A 76 -32.95 -18.29 -12.29
CA GLU A 76 -32.77 -18.05 -13.73
C GLU A 76 -31.74 -19.02 -14.34
N ALA A 77 -31.85 -19.28 -15.64
CA ALA A 77 -30.90 -20.10 -16.39
C ALA A 77 -29.96 -19.21 -17.22
N PHE A 78 -28.67 -19.50 -17.15
CA PHE A 78 -27.60 -18.75 -17.82
C PHE A 78 -26.78 -19.66 -18.71
N GLU A 79 -26.32 -19.12 -19.83
CA GLU A 79 -25.46 -19.84 -20.76
C GLU A 79 -23.97 -19.47 -20.59
N ILE A 80 -23.10 -20.43 -20.85
CA ILE A 80 -21.64 -20.28 -20.96
C ILE A 80 -21.16 -21.06 -22.18
N HIS A 81 -20.21 -20.52 -22.94
CA HIS A 81 -19.72 -21.18 -24.14
C HIS A 81 -18.20 -21.04 -24.36
N GLY A 82 -17.70 -21.78 -25.35
CA GLY A 82 -16.33 -21.67 -25.85
C GLY A 82 -15.27 -21.88 -24.77
N ASP A 83 -14.30 -20.98 -24.72
CA ASP A 83 -13.16 -21.07 -23.79
C ASP A 83 -13.55 -20.78 -22.34
N ILE A 84 -14.59 -19.96 -22.10
CA ILE A 84 -15.11 -19.74 -20.75
C ILE A 84 -15.71 -21.04 -20.22
N TYR A 85 -16.50 -21.75 -21.03
CA TYR A 85 -17.02 -23.07 -20.68
C TYR A 85 -15.91 -24.08 -20.38
N ARG A 86 -14.85 -24.14 -21.21
CA ARG A 86 -13.71 -25.03 -20.98
C ARG A 86 -13.00 -24.72 -19.66
N LYS A 87 -12.69 -23.44 -19.41
CA LYS A 87 -12.08 -23.01 -18.15
C LYS A 87 -12.96 -23.34 -16.95
N TRP A 88 -14.26 -23.11 -17.04
CA TRP A 88 -15.19 -23.45 -15.97
C TRP A 88 -15.20 -24.95 -15.67
N LEU A 89 -15.13 -25.82 -16.69
CA LEU A 89 -14.97 -27.27 -16.47
C LEU A 89 -13.64 -27.61 -15.79
N GLU A 90 -12.52 -27.01 -16.19
CA GLU A 90 -11.21 -27.21 -15.58
C GLU A 90 -11.20 -26.86 -14.08
N LEU A 91 -11.95 -25.83 -13.69
CA LEU A 91 -12.08 -25.40 -12.30
C LEU A 91 -12.98 -26.34 -11.46
N GLY A 92 -13.71 -27.26 -12.11
CA GLY A 92 -14.58 -28.23 -11.46
C GLY A 92 -16.07 -28.09 -11.79
N GLY A 93 -16.43 -27.26 -12.77
CA GLY A 93 -17.80 -27.08 -13.23
C GLY A 93 -18.74 -26.62 -12.12
N LEU A 94 -19.90 -27.27 -12.00
CA LEU A 94 -20.92 -26.95 -10.97
C LEU A 94 -20.38 -27.01 -9.53
N ARG A 95 -19.30 -27.77 -9.28
CA ARG A 95 -18.66 -27.81 -7.95
C ARG A 95 -17.91 -26.51 -7.63
N TRP A 96 -17.35 -25.85 -8.63
CA TRP A 96 -16.66 -24.57 -8.47
C TRP A 96 -17.65 -23.41 -8.41
N GLY A 97 -18.70 -23.46 -9.24
CA GLY A 97 -19.73 -22.45 -9.21
C GLY A 97 -20.76 -22.55 -10.32
N VAL A 98 -21.83 -21.79 -10.15
CA VAL A 98 -22.90 -21.63 -11.16
C VAL A 98 -22.81 -20.24 -11.79
N PRO A 99 -23.09 -20.10 -13.10
CA PRO A 99 -23.12 -18.79 -13.74
C PRO A 99 -24.25 -17.92 -13.17
N SER A 100 -24.05 -16.61 -13.27
CA SER A 100 -24.97 -15.55 -12.83
C SER A 100 -25.23 -14.52 -13.93
N THR A 101 -24.58 -14.67 -15.07
CA THR A 101 -24.87 -13.95 -16.31
C THR A 101 -24.74 -14.92 -17.47
N ASP A 102 -25.39 -14.59 -18.59
CA ASP A 102 -24.99 -15.10 -19.90
C ASP A 102 -23.59 -14.61 -20.26
N GLU A 103 -23.02 -15.11 -21.36
CA GLU A 103 -21.73 -14.61 -21.83
C GLU A 103 -21.90 -13.19 -22.37
N LEU A 104 -21.24 -12.25 -21.71
CA LEU A 104 -21.30 -10.83 -22.03
C LEU A 104 -20.03 -10.40 -22.76
N THR A 105 -20.17 -9.36 -23.59
CA THR A 105 -19.01 -8.67 -24.16
C THR A 105 -18.41 -7.74 -23.11
N THR A 106 -17.09 -7.77 -22.98
CA THR A 106 -16.37 -6.85 -22.09
C THR A 106 -16.53 -5.42 -22.58
N SER A 107 -16.40 -4.45 -21.69
CA SER A 107 -16.63 -3.05 -22.05
C SER A 107 -15.59 -2.50 -23.03
N ARG A 108 -14.36 -3.05 -22.99
CA ARG A 108 -13.31 -2.80 -23.99
C ARG A 108 -13.64 -3.38 -25.38
N GLY A 109 -14.60 -4.30 -25.48
CA GLY A 109 -15.12 -4.84 -26.74
C GLY A 109 -14.30 -5.97 -27.37
N ASP A 110 -13.13 -6.28 -26.82
CA ASP A 110 -12.18 -7.28 -27.34
C ASP A 110 -12.19 -8.60 -26.56
N GLY A 111 -13.09 -8.74 -25.59
CA GLY A 111 -13.21 -9.92 -24.74
C GLY A 111 -14.64 -10.35 -24.46
N ARG A 112 -14.74 -11.47 -23.75
CA ARG A 112 -15.98 -12.07 -23.26
C ARG A 112 -15.85 -12.40 -21.79
N PHE A 113 -16.95 -12.41 -21.06
CA PHE A 113 -16.94 -12.82 -19.67
C PHE A 113 -18.28 -13.37 -19.20
N ASN A 114 -18.23 -14.18 -18.16
CA ASN A 114 -19.39 -14.53 -17.33
C ASN A 114 -19.07 -14.23 -15.87
N PHE A 115 -20.06 -13.74 -15.13
CA PHE A 115 -20.04 -13.80 -13.68
C PHE A 115 -20.55 -15.15 -13.18
N PHE A 116 -19.99 -15.60 -12.08
CA PHE A 116 -20.34 -16.82 -11.36
C PHE A 116 -20.58 -16.51 -9.90
N ASN A 117 -21.26 -17.43 -9.19
CA ASN A 117 -21.43 -17.37 -7.74
C ASN A 117 -22.00 -16.01 -7.27
N ASN A 118 -23.01 -15.52 -8.00
CA ASN A 118 -23.69 -14.24 -7.78
C ASN A 118 -22.74 -13.03 -7.79
N GLY A 119 -21.79 -13.05 -8.72
CA GLY A 119 -20.84 -11.95 -8.93
C GLY A 119 -19.59 -12.01 -8.04
N SER A 120 -19.43 -13.06 -7.23
CA SER A 120 -18.22 -13.25 -6.41
C SER A 120 -17.05 -13.92 -7.17
N ALA A 121 -17.31 -14.40 -8.38
CA ALA A 121 -16.30 -14.93 -9.28
C ALA A 121 -16.61 -14.51 -10.72
N SER A 122 -15.58 -14.43 -11.56
CA SER A 122 -15.73 -14.20 -12.99
C SER A 122 -14.71 -15.01 -13.77
N ILE A 123 -15.06 -15.38 -15.00
CA ILE A 123 -14.10 -15.90 -15.98
C ILE A 123 -14.11 -14.93 -17.15
N HIS A 124 -12.94 -14.40 -17.49
CA HIS A 124 -12.74 -13.49 -18.61
C HIS A 124 -11.92 -14.18 -19.68
N TRP A 125 -12.30 -14.01 -20.93
CA TRP A 125 -11.60 -14.53 -22.10
C TRP A 125 -11.28 -13.41 -23.09
N THR A 126 -10.08 -13.48 -23.66
CA THR A 126 -9.75 -12.75 -24.90
C THR A 126 -8.98 -13.67 -25.84
N PRO A 127 -8.95 -13.38 -27.16
CA PRO A 127 -8.10 -14.11 -28.10
C PRO A 127 -6.60 -14.05 -27.76
N ARG A 128 -6.15 -13.03 -27.01
CA ARG A 128 -4.73 -12.81 -26.67
C ARG A 128 -4.32 -13.56 -25.42
N THR A 129 -5.17 -13.55 -24.40
CA THR A 129 -4.86 -14.10 -23.07
C THR A 129 -5.39 -15.52 -22.90
N GLY A 130 -6.49 -15.88 -23.54
CA GLY A 130 -7.28 -17.05 -23.16
C GLY A 130 -8.21 -16.76 -21.99
N ALA A 131 -8.86 -17.81 -21.47
CA ALA A 131 -9.85 -17.71 -20.40
C ALA A 131 -9.21 -17.88 -19.02
N PHE A 132 -9.43 -16.95 -18.11
CA PHE A 132 -8.91 -17.00 -16.73
C PHE A 132 -9.92 -16.54 -15.70
N ALA A 133 -9.86 -17.18 -14.53
CA ALA A 133 -10.75 -16.93 -13.43
C ALA A 133 -10.16 -15.99 -12.38
N VAL A 134 -10.98 -15.05 -11.92
CA VAL A 134 -10.68 -14.10 -10.84
C VAL A 134 -11.87 -14.09 -9.89
N TRP A 135 -11.63 -14.21 -8.58
CA TRP A 135 -12.71 -14.28 -7.60
C TRP A 135 -12.38 -13.58 -6.28
N GLY A 136 -13.36 -13.56 -5.38
CA GLY A 136 -13.21 -13.06 -4.01
C GLY A 136 -12.65 -11.63 -3.93
N ALA A 137 -11.71 -11.43 -3.01
CA ALA A 137 -11.11 -10.13 -2.75
C ALA A 137 -10.27 -9.60 -3.93
N ILE A 138 -9.68 -10.50 -4.74
CA ILE A 138 -8.90 -10.10 -5.91
C ILE A 138 -9.81 -9.55 -7.00
N LEU A 139 -10.95 -10.21 -7.25
CA LEU A 139 -11.97 -9.69 -8.16
C LEU A 139 -12.47 -8.31 -7.73
N GLN A 140 -12.74 -8.13 -6.45
CA GLN A 140 -13.19 -6.85 -5.89
C GLN A 140 -12.13 -5.76 -6.09
N LYS A 141 -10.84 -6.06 -5.87
CA LYS A 141 -9.76 -5.10 -6.10
C LYS A 141 -9.62 -4.76 -7.59
N TRP A 142 -9.67 -5.75 -8.47
CA TRP A 142 -9.61 -5.51 -9.91
C TRP A 142 -10.79 -4.66 -10.41
N ALA A 143 -11.98 -4.88 -9.86
CA ALA A 143 -13.16 -4.05 -10.11
C ALA A 143 -12.96 -2.58 -9.68
N GLN A 144 -12.38 -2.35 -8.50
CA GLN A 144 -12.04 -1.00 -8.01
C GLN A 144 -11.04 -0.29 -8.92
N LEU A 145 -10.18 -1.05 -9.61
CA LEU A 145 -9.21 -0.56 -10.57
C LEU A 145 -9.79 -0.43 -11.98
N ASN A 146 -11.11 -0.39 -12.15
CA ASN A 146 -11.80 -0.25 -13.43
C ASN A 146 -11.59 -1.44 -14.39
N TRP A 147 -11.45 -2.65 -13.84
CA TRP A 147 -11.45 -3.91 -14.60
C TRP A 147 -10.39 -3.93 -15.72
N GLU A 148 -10.75 -4.43 -16.90
CA GLU A 148 -9.88 -4.52 -18.08
C GLU A 148 -9.53 -3.16 -18.69
N ASN A 149 -10.30 -2.10 -18.37
CA ASN A 149 -10.00 -0.71 -18.76
C ASN A 149 -9.00 -0.05 -17.81
N GLY A 150 -8.71 -0.71 -16.69
CA GLY A 150 -7.77 -0.30 -15.68
C GLY A 150 -6.31 -0.43 -16.08
N PRO A 151 -5.39 -0.06 -15.17
CA PRO A 151 -3.96 -0.19 -15.39
C PRO A 151 -3.51 -1.64 -15.60
N LEU A 152 -4.25 -2.62 -15.05
CA LEU A 152 -3.85 -4.03 -15.07
C LEU A 152 -4.22 -4.76 -16.38
N GLY A 153 -5.32 -4.37 -17.04
CA GLY A 153 -5.87 -5.10 -18.18
C GLY A 153 -6.54 -6.42 -17.77
N TYR A 154 -6.59 -7.39 -18.69
CA TYR A 154 -7.15 -8.71 -18.45
C TYR A 154 -6.27 -9.62 -17.58
N PRO A 155 -6.86 -10.56 -16.82
CA PRO A 155 -6.10 -11.61 -16.14
C PRO A 155 -5.36 -12.51 -17.13
N VAL A 156 -4.18 -12.97 -16.74
CA VAL A 156 -3.35 -13.94 -17.50
C VAL A 156 -3.02 -15.21 -16.70
N THR A 157 -3.60 -15.34 -15.51
CA THR A 157 -3.57 -16.55 -14.69
C THR A 157 -4.91 -16.74 -14.00
N ASP A 158 -5.22 -17.98 -13.65
CA ASP A 158 -6.25 -18.25 -12.64
C ASP A 158 -5.78 -17.80 -11.25
N GLU A 159 -6.71 -17.60 -10.32
CA GLU A 159 -6.36 -17.23 -8.95
C GLU A 159 -5.65 -18.40 -8.25
N THR A 160 -4.34 -18.22 -8.03
CA THR A 160 -3.43 -19.27 -7.60
C THR A 160 -2.93 -19.01 -6.19
N ALA A 161 -2.71 -20.05 -5.39
CA ALA A 161 -2.07 -19.90 -4.08
C ALA A 161 -0.60 -19.48 -4.25
N THR A 162 -0.11 -18.61 -3.37
CA THR A 162 1.31 -18.27 -3.36
C THR A 162 2.16 -19.49 -2.93
N PRO A 163 3.41 -19.61 -3.42
CA PRO A 163 4.32 -20.69 -3.06
C PRO A 163 4.55 -20.94 -1.55
N ASP A 164 4.40 -19.91 -0.72
CA ASP A 164 4.50 -20.02 0.75
C ASP A 164 3.21 -20.52 1.44
N GLY A 165 2.11 -20.65 0.68
CA GLY A 165 0.82 -21.12 1.16
C GLY A 165 0.00 -20.10 1.96
N ILE A 166 0.41 -18.84 2.05
CA ILE A 166 -0.27 -17.82 2.87
C ILE A 166 -1.33 -17.07 2.05
N GLY A 167 -0.96 -16.62 0.85
CA GLY A 167 -1.76 -15.73 0.02
C GLY A 167 -2.30 -16.38 -1.24
N ARG A 168 -3.03 -15.58 -2.02
CA ARG A 168 -3.47 -15.90 -3.38
C ARG A 168 -3.18 -14.74 -4.30
N PHE A 169 -3.03 -15.00 -5.60
CA PHE A 169 -2.75 -13.94 -6.57
C PHE A 169 -3.32 -14.22 -7.96
N ASN A 170 -3.48 -13.15 -8.73
CA ASN A 170 -3.60 -13.18 -10.19
C ASN A 170 -2.53 -12.27 -10.82
N HIS A 171 -1.99 -12.68 -11.96
CA HIS A 171 -1.24 -11.79 -12.86
C HIS A 171 -2.16 -11.26 -13.96
N PHE A 172 -1.80 -10.09 -14.51
CA PHE A 172 -2.58 -9.37 -15.51
C PHE A 172 -1.70 -8.90 -16.68
N GLU A 173 -2.31 -8.73 -17.86
CA GLU A 173 -1.60 -8.59 -19.15
C GLU A 173 -0.70 -7.36 -19.24
N ASN A 174 -1.01 -6.27 -18.53
CA ASN A 174 -0.24 -5.03 -18.60
C ASN A 174 0.96 -5.01 -17.63
N GLY A 175 1.48 -6.18 -17.25
CA GLY A 175 2.55 -6.28 -16.26
C GLY A 175 2.07 -5.88 -14.87
N GLY A 176 0.86 -6.32 -14.52
CA GLY A 176 0.20 -6.06 -13.25
C GLY A 176 -0.02 -7.33 -12.45
N SER A 177 -0.16 -7.21 -11.13
CA SER A 177 -0.54 -8.33 -10.25
C SER A 177 -1.34 -7.84 -9.08
N ILE A 178 -2.28 -8.66 -8.63
CA ILE A 178 -3.00 -8.45 -7.38
C ILE A 178 -2.68 -9.63 -6.49
N TYR A 179 -2.21 -9.35 -5.28
CA TYR A 179 -1.95 -10.33 -4.23
C TYR A 179 -2.90 -10.10 -3.07
N TRP A 180 -3.42 -11.18 -2.50
CA TRP A 180 -4.27 -11.15 -1.31
C TRP A 180 -3.66 -12.02 -0.21
N THR A 181 -3.71 -11.54 1.03
CA THR A 181 -3.50 -12.34 2.24
C THR A 181 -4.60 -12.05 3.26
N PRO A 182 -4.81 -12.93 4.27
CA PRO A 182 -5.70 -12.63 5.38
C PRO A 182 -5.32 -11.35 6.14
N ASP A 183 -4.03 -11.04 6.24
CA ASP A 183 -3.51 -9.94 7.06
C ASP A 183 -3.52 -8.59 6.34
N THR A 184 -3.22 -8.59 5.04
CA THR A 184 -3.09 -7.35 4.25
C THR A 184 -4.30 -7.06 3.39
N GLY A 185 -5.12 -8.06 3.05
CA GLY A 185 -6.14 -7.90 2.02
C GLY A 185 -5.55 -7.88 0.61
N ALA A 186 -6.36 -7.49 -0.38
CA ALA A 186 -5.96 -7.53 -1.79
C ALA A 186 -5.32 -6.21 -2.22
N HIS A 187 -4.10 -6.28 -2.77
CA HIS A 187 -3.33 -5.13 -3.21
C HIS A 187 -2.71 -5.33 -4.59
N ALA A 188 -2.76 -4.27 -5.39
CA ALA A 188 -2.25 -4.24 -6.74
C ALA A 188 -0.84 -3.63 -6.83
N VAL A 189 0.02 -4.29 -7.61
CA VAL A 189 1.40 -3.88 -7.90
C VAL A 189 1.61 -4.01 -9.40
N TRP A 190 2.08 -2.97 -10.09
CA TRP A 190 2.28 -3.02 -11.55
C TRP A 190 3.55 -2.30 -11.99
N GLY A 191 3.81 -2.31 -13.30
CA GLY A 191 4.91 -1.57 -13.93
C GLY A 191 6.30 -1.89 -13.36
N GLU A 192 7.13 -0.86 -13.22
CA GLU A 192 8.52 -0.98 -12.76
C GLU A 192 8.61 -1.38 -11.28
N ILE A 193 7.63 -1.02 -10.45
CA ILE A 193 7.59 -1.44 -9.05
C ILE A 193 7.40 -2.96 -8.97
N ARG A 194 6.43 -3.51 -9.72
CA ARG A 194 6.21 -4.96 -9.81
C ARG A 194 7.45 -5.67 -10.36
N LYS A 195 8.07 -5.15 -11.43
CA LYS A 195 9.30 -5.75 -11.99
C LYS A 195 10.43 -5.79 -10.95
N ARG A 196 10.59 -4.75 -10.14
CA ARG A 196 11.58 -4.74 -9.07
C ARG A 196 11.24 -5.79 -8.01
N TRP A 197 10.00 -5.86 -7.55
CA TRP A 197 9.57 -6.85 -6.57
C TRP A 197 9.72 -8.30 -7.08
N GLU A 198 9.38 -8.55 -8.35
CA GLU A 198 9.64 -9.81 -9.05
C GLU A 198 11.13 -10.18 -9.02
N SER A 199 12.01 -9.22 -9.33
CA SER A 199 13.47 -9.45 -9.31
C SER A 199 14.01 -9.78 -7.92
N LEU A 200 13.29 -9.43 -6.85
CA LEU A 200 13.64 -9.74 -5.47
C LEU A 200 13.08 -11.08 -4.99
N GLY A 201 12.25 -11.76 -5.80
CA GLY A 201 11.61 -13.02 -5.43
C GLY A 201 10.20 -12.89 -4.84
N TRP A 202 9.45 -11.85 -5.23
CA TRP A 202 8.02 -11.69 -4.90
C TRP A 202 7.74 -11.66 -3.38
N GLU A 203 6.67 -12.31 -2.93
CA GLU A 203 6.26 -12.40 -1.53
C GLU A 203 7.30 -13.09 -0.65
N ARG A 204 8.21 -13.87 -1.24
CA ARG A 204 9.34 -14.51 -0.53
C ARG A 204 10.55 -13.60 -0.38
N SER A 205 10.54 -12.42 -1.00
CA SER A 205 11.59 -11.42 -0.84
C SER A 205 11.63 -10.89 0.60
N TYR A 206 12.69 -10.15 0.93
CA TYR A 206 12.81 -9.52 2.24
C TYR A 206 11.73 -8.46 2.52
N LEU A 207 10.98 -8.03 1.49
CA LEU A 207 9.88 -7.07 1.60
C LEU A 207 8.56 -7.73 2.03
N GLY A 208 8.34 -8.99 1.67
CA GLY A 208 7.07 -9.69 1.91
C GLY A 208 5.96 -9.27 0.94
N TYR A 209 4.71 -9.37 1.41
CA TYR A 209 3.51 -9.03 0.66
C TYR A 209 3.26 -7.52 0.56
N PRO A 210 2.60 -7.05 -0.52
CA PRO A 210 2.14 -5.68 -0.59
C PRO A 210 1.09 -5.38 0.48
N THR A 211 1.18 -4.18 1.05
CA THR A 211 0.26 -3.61 2.06
C THR A 211 -0.46 -2.38 1.54
N SER A 212 -0.18 -1.93 0.32
CA SER A 212 -0.90 -0.86 -0.35
C SER A 212 -0.98 -1.11 -1.86
N ASP A 213 -1.95 -0.47 -2.51
CA ASP A 213 -1.89 -0.21 -3.95
C ASP A 213 -0.79 0.84 -4.25
N GLU A 214 -0.48 1.10 -5.52
CA GLU A 214 0.47 2.18 -5.87
C GLU A 214 -0.09 3.53 -5.43
N VAL A 215 0.74 4.31 -4.73
CA VAL A 215 0.45 5.67 -4.28
C VAL A 215 1.35 6.65 -5.03
N ASP A 216 0.77 7.71 -5.58
CA ASP A 216 1.52 8.77 -6.24
C ASP A 216 2.20 9.73 -5.23
N PHE A 217 3.41 10.16 -5.58
CA PHE A 217 4.08 11.32 -4.99
C PHE A 217 3.78 12.58 -5.81
N SER A 218 3.64 13.73 -5.16
CA SER A 218 3.38 14.99 -5.87
C SER A 218 4.52 15.42 -6.80
N GLU A 219 5.74 14.92 -6.56
CA GLU A 219 6.92 15.13 -7.40
C GLU A 219 7.02 14.12 -8.57
N GLY A 220 5.91 13.48 -8.94
CA GLY A 220 5.79 12.63 -10.14
C GLY A 220 6.32 11.21 -9.99
N GLY A 221 6.49 10.74 -8.75
CA GLY A 221 6.88 9.36 -8.43
C GLY A 221 5.71 8.50 -7.98
N ARG A 222 5.97 7.22 -7.73
CA ARG A 222 5.01 6.26 -7.17
C ARG A 222 5.66 5.34 -6.15
N ALA A 223 4.88 4.76 -5.25
CA ALA A 223 5.35 3.69 -4.36
C ALA A 223 4.28 2.65 -4.06
N ASN A 224 4.73 1.41 -3.82
CA ASN A 224 3.98 0.43 -3.03
C ASN A 224 4.68 0.25 -1.69
N THR A 225 3.88 0.09 -0.64
CA THR A 225 4.35 -0.42 0.66
C THR A 225 4.21 -1.94 0.70
N PHE A 226 5.14 -2.58 1.39
CA PHE A 226 5.19 -4.00 1.65
C PHE A 226 5.37 -4.22 3.16
N GLN A 227 5.09 -5.43 3.63
CA GLN A 227 5.17 -5.79 5.06
C GLN A 227 6.44 -5.30 5.76
N ASN A 228 7.59 -5.38 5.08
CA ASN A 228 8.90 -5.04 5.64
C ASN A 228 9.62 -3.91 4.89
N GLY A 229 8.92 -3.10 4.11
CA GLY A 229 9.57 -2.03 3.35
C GLY A 229 8.70 -1.35 2.29
N GLY A 230 9.34 -0.72 1.32
CA GLY A 230 8.68 -0.07 0.20
C GLY A 230 9.53 -0.14 -1.05
N ILE A 231 8.87 -0.04 -2.20
CA ILE A 231 9.53 0.19 -3.48
C ILE A 231 9.05 1.52 -4.01
N TYR A 232 10.01 2.40 -4.31
CA TYR A 232 9.81 3.79 -4.72
C TYR A 232 10.29 3.97 -6.15
N TRP A 233 9.51 4.62 -6.99
CA TRP A 233 9.82 4.78 -8.41
C TRP A 233 9.63 6.23 -8.85
N TRP A 234 10.58 6.72 -9.65
CA TRP A 234 10.41 7.92 -10.49
C TRP A 234 10.88 7.63 -11.92
N PRO A 235 10.33 8.33 -12.94
CA PRO A 235 10.71 8.12 -14.33
C PRO A 235 12.22 8.23 -14.61
N ASP A 236 12.91 9.14 -13.91
CA ASP A 236 14.32 9.44 -14.10
C ASP A 236 15.27 8.61 -13.23
N THR A 237 14.75 7.89 -12.23
CA THR A 237 15.57 7.10 -11.29
C THR A 237 15.26 5.60 -11.34
N GLY A 238 14.10 5.20 -11.87
CA GLY A 238 13.64 3.82 -11.80
C GLY A 238 13.22 3.41 -10.39
N ALA A 239 12.99 2.11 -10.20
CA ALA A 239 12.50 1.56 -8.94
C ALA A 239 13.65 1.30 -7.95
N ILE A 240 13.45 1.68 -6.68
CA ILE A 240 14.40 1.54 -5.58
C ILE A 240 13.64 0.95 -4.38
N ASP A 241 14.10 -0.19 -3.89
CA ASP A 241 13.60 -0.90 -2.72
C ASP A 241 14.37 -0.52 -1.45
N LEU A 242 13.64 -0.22 -0.37
CA LEU A 242 14.19 0.11 0.94
C LEU A 242 13.32 -0.49 2.04
N ARG A 243 13.92 -0.90 3.17
CA ARG A 243 13.14 -1.18 4.38
C ARG A 243 12.61 0.13 4.94
N ASP A 244 13.54 0.95 5.41
CA ASP A 244 13.35 2.31 5.89
C ASP A 244 14.59 3.15 5.55
N VAL A 245 14.54 4.44 5.86
CA VAL A 245 15.69 5.35 5.84
C VAL A 245 16.04 5.76 7.27
N VAL A 246 17.34 5.83 7.54
CA VAL A 246 17.90 6.36 8.78
C VAL A 246 18.60 7.69 8.49
N VAL A 247 18.28 8.70 9.28
CA VAL A 247 18.97 10.00 9.28
C VAL A 247 19.75 10.12 10.58
N HIS A 248 21.04 10.41 10.44
CA HIS A 248 21.92 10.71 11.56
C HIS A 248 22.34 12.17 11.52
N TYR A 249 22.41 12.82 12.68
CA TYR A 249 23.33 13.93 12.86
C TYR A 249 24.75 13.38 12.94
N THR A 250 25.66 13.97 12.16
CA THR A 250 27.03 13.45 11.96
C THR A 250 28.13 14.36 12.48
N GLY A 251 27.74 15.52 13.02
CA GLY A 251 28.67 16.48 13.61
C GLY A 251 28.41 17.92 13.19
N LEU A 252 29.21 18.83 13.76
CA LEU A 252 29.23 20.24 13.44
C LEU A 252 30.64 20.71 13.08
N HIS A 253 30.72 21.81 12.32
CA HIS A 253 31.97 22.50 12.03
C HIS A 253 31.84 23.97 12.39
N CYS A 254 32.84 24.49 13.12
CA CYS A 254 32.99 25.89 13.46
C CYS A 254 33.81 26.60 12.37
N PHE A 255 33.24 27.63 11.74
CA PHE A 255 33.94 28.46 10.75
C PHE A 255 34.55 29.71 11.38
N GLY A 256 33.96 30.19 12.47
CA GLY A 256 34.41 31.33 13.26
C GLY A 256 33.71 31.25 14.61
N GLU A 257 34.46 31.54 15.67
CA GLU A 257 34.01 31.51 17.06
C GLU A 257 33.44 32.87 17.50
N THR A 258 32.97 32.98 18.74
CA THR A 258 32.54 34.26 19.27
C THR A 258 33.74 35.15 19.59
N ASP A 259 33.91 36.27 18.88
CA ASP A 259 35.05 37.18 19.10
C ASP A 259 34.90 38.10 20.34
N TRP A 260 33.78 37.98 21.08
CA TRP A 260 33.41 38.90 22.17
C TRP A 260 33.39 38.18 23.53
N ASP A 261 34.40 38.54 24.32
CA ASP A 261 34.71 38.17 25.70
C ASP A 261 33.53 38.23 26.68
N GLN A 262 33.30 37.18 27.50
CA GLN A 262 33.21 37.24 28.98
C GLN A 262 33.42 35.84 29.64
N ALA A 263 34.62 35.64 30.21
CA ALA A 263 34.96 34.68 31.29
C ALA A 263 35.25 33.19 30.98
N SER A 264 35.17 32.72 29.74
CA SER A 264 35.66 31.39 29.36
C SER A 264 36.43 31.48 28.05
N ASP A 265 37.64 30.92 27.99
CA ASP A 265 38.40 30.74 26.73
C ASP A 265 37.87 29.53 25.92
N SER A 266 36.74 28.96 26.35
CA SER A 266 36.16 27.73 25.84
C SER A 266 34.80 28.03 25.22
N ASP A 267 34.70 28.02 23.88
CA ASP A 267 33.40 27.94 23.21
C ASP A 267 32.83 26.53 23.42
N GLU A 268 31.59 26.46 23.92
CA GLU A 268 30.89 25.25 24.31
C GLU A 268 29.61 25.02 23.47
N PRO A 269 29.69 24.97 22.12
CA PRO A 269 28.49 24.88 21.31
C PRO A 269 27.78 23.54 21.54
N TYR A 270 26.45 23.57 21.47
CA TYR A 270 25.61 22.39 21.36
C TYR A 270 24.50 22.59 20.33
N VAL A 271 23.91 21.48 19.89
CA VAL A 271 22.89 21.50 18.83
C VAL A 271 21.59 20.92 19.36
N ILE A 272 20.49 21.66 19.20
CA ILE A 272 19.13 21.12 19.35
C ILE A 272 18.63 20.74 17.95
N LEU A 273 18.36 19.45 17.77
CA LEU A 273 17.98 18.84 16.50
C LEU A 273 16.49 18.55 16.52
N SER A 274 15.74 19.06 15.56
CA SER A 274 14.32 18.75 15.41
C SER A 274 14.02 18.16 14.06
N ILE A 275 13.17 17.14 14.05
CA ILE A 275 12.62 16.56 12.84
C ILE A 275 11.12 16.82 12.75
N SER A 276 10.63 16.99 11.53
CA SER A 276 9.20 16.95 11.25
C SER A 276 8.97 16.19 9.96
N THR A 277 8.13 15.17 10.03
CA THR A 277 7.68 14.32 8.92
C THR A 277 6.15 14.34 8.88
N PRO A 278 5.50 13.79 7.85
CA PRO A 278 4.04 13.63 7.86
C PRO A 278 3.51 12.76 9.01
N GLU A 279 4.35 11.87 9.56
CA GLU A 279 3.94 10.87 10.55
C GLU A 279 4.28 11.24 11.99
N ARG A 280 5.36 12.01 12.19
CA ARG A 280 5.82 12.42 13.52
C ARG A 280 6.74 13.64 13.49
N SER A 281 6.87 14.27 14.65
CA SER A 281 7.96 15.17 15.03
C SER A 281 8.76 14.61 16.20
N ALA A 282 10.00 15.07 16.35
CA ALA A 282 10.83 14.79 17.52
C ALA A 282 11.90 15.88 17.67
N THR A 283 12.33 16.14 18.91
CA THR A 283 13.41 17.08 19.22
C THR A 283 14.43 16.40 20.15
N LEU A 284 15.67 16.35 19.70
CA LEU A 284 16.81 15.75 20.37
C LEU A 284 17.81 16.84 20.76
N LEU A 285 18.52 16.59 21.85
CA LEU A 285 19.62 17.42 22.31
C LEU A 285 20.94 16.70 21.95
N GLY A 286 21.81 17.39 21.23
CA GLY A 286 23.19 16.98 21.01
C GLY A 286 24.04 17.19 22.25
N ARG A 287 25.25 16.63 22.27
CA ARG A 287 26.18 16.90 23.37
C ARG A 287 26.70 18.34 23.31
N ILE A 288 27.14 18.83 24.46
CA ILE A 288 27.97 20.03 24.56
C ILE A 288 29.38 19.65 24.10
N TYR A 289 29.95 20.45 23.22
CA TYR A 289 31.32 20.27 22.74
C TYR A 289 32.20 21.32 23.39
N GLU A 290 33.13 20.90 24.24
CA GLU A 290 34.06 21.83 24.91
C GLU A 290 35.16 22.31 23.94
N ASP A 291 35.64 23.53 24.17
CA ASP A 291 36.80 24.18 23.54
C ASP A 291 36.75 24.16 22.00
N VAL A 292 35.64 24.58 21.37
CA VAL A 292 35.48 24.51 19.90
C VAL A 292 35.98 25.76 19.19
N ASP A 293 37.25 25.71 18.77
CA ASP A 293 37.86 26.83 18.07
C ASP A 293 37.41 26.97 16.60
N GLY A 294 37.59 28.18 16.07
CA GLY A 294 37.44 28.53 14.66
C GLY A 294 38.23 27.61 13.73
N GLY A 295 37.52 26.88 12.86
CA GLY A 295 38.08 25.95 11.90
C GLY A 295 38.04 24.49 12.34
N GLU A 296 37.64 24.20 13.57
CA GLU A 296 37.50 22.85 14.11
C GLU A 296 36.19 22.16 13.74
N ALA A 297 36.26 20.83 13.62
CA ALA A 297 35.10 19.97 13.41
C ALA A 297 34.91 19.06 14.62
N ARG A 298 33.66 18.79 14.96
CA ARG A 298 33.28 17.84 16.00
C ARG A 298 32.37 16.77 15.38
N PRO A 299 32.94 15.65 14.89
CA PRO A 299 32.16 14.51 14.42
C PRO A 299 31.34 13.88 15.55
N ASP A 300 30.15 13.42 15.21
CA ASP A 300 29.25 12.74 16.12
C ASP A 300 28.39 11.72 15.34
N LEU A 301 27.56 10.94 16.05
CA LEU A 301 26.63 10.02 15.42
C LEU A 301 25.39 9.83 16.28
N ILE A 302 24.36 10.63 16.01
CA ILE A 302 23.07 10.55 16.70
C ILE A 302 21.99 10.19 15.68
N GLU A 303 21.31 9.05 15.85
CA GLU A 303 20.13 8.70 15.04
C GLU A 303 18.98 9.64 15.41
N ILE A 304 18.57 10.49 14.47
CA ILE A 304 17.48 11.46 14.66
C ILE A 304 16.19 11.04 13.98
N TYR A 305 16.27 10.09 13.03
CA TYR A 305 15.10 9.54 12.36
C TYR A 305 15.36 8.14 11.84
N ARG A 306 14.37 7.26 12.01
CA ARG A 306 14.23 5.98 11.30
C ARG A 306 12.78 5.77 10.87
N GLY A 307 12.54 5.58 9.59
CA GLY A 307 11.20 5.35 9.05
C GLY A 307 11.10 5.52 7.54
N LYS A 308 9.87 5.66 7.05
CA LYS A 308 9.59 5.75 5.61
C LYS A 308 10.08 7.07 5.00
N PRO A 309 10.70 7.04 3.81
CA PRO A 309 11.21 8.24 3.14
C PRO A 309 10.09 9.03 2.47
N TYR A 310 9.15 9.57 3.25
CA TYR A 310 8.01 10.38 2.78
C TYR A 310 8.28 11.89 2.81
N GLY A 311 9.54 12.26 2.97
CA GLY A 311 9.99 13.64 3.14
C GLY A 311 10.18 14.02 4.60
N ILE A 312 11.12 14.91 4.87
CA ILE A 312 11.52 15.31 6.21
C ILE A 312 12.06 16.75 6.23
N ASN A 313 11.70 17.48 7.28
CA ASN A 313 12.37 18.70 7.69
C ASN A 313 13.35 18.36 8.81
N LEU A 314 14.61 18.76 8.62
CA LEU A 314 15.70 18.64 9.58
C LEU A 314 16.05 20.06 10.04
N SER A 315 15.67 20.42 11.26
CA SER A 315 16.01 21.72 11.86
C SER A 315 17.14 21.53 12.85
N ALA A 316 18.11 22.44 12.83
CA ALA A 316 19.20 22.50 13.79
C ALA A 316 19.25 23.93 14.35
N VAL A 317 19.24 24.03 15.67
CA VAL A 317 19.53 25.27 16.40
C VAL A 317 20.86 25.07 17.10
N VAL A 318 21.81 25.97 16.85
CA VAL A 318 23.11 25.99 17.53
C VAL A 318 23.01 27.01 18.67
N MET A 319 23.42 26.57 19.83
CA MET A 319 23.38 27.30 21.09
C MET A 319 24.79 27.30 21.68
N GLU A 320 25.16 28.38 22.36
CA GLU A 320 26.35 28.47 23.19
C GLU A 320 25.97 28.08 24.63
N ASN A 321 26.68 27.14 25.25
CA ASN A 321 26.42 26.74 26.63
C ASN A 321 27.17 27.66 27.60
N ASP A 322 26.47 28.37 28.48
CA ASP A 322 27.12 29.21 29.51
C ASP A 322 26.57 28.93 30.93
N PHE A 323 25.30 29.26 31.18
CA PHE A 323 24.64 29.25 32.48
C PHE A 323 23.21 28.65 32.40
N GLY A 324 22.69 28.39 31.21
CA GLY A 324 21.37 27.81 30.97
C GLY A 324 21.31 26.28 31.15
N ASP A 325 20.10 25.72 31.09
CA ASP A 325 19.88 24.26 31.04
C ASP A 325 19.45 23.86 29.62
N PRO A 326 20.33 23.20 28.84
CA PRO A 326 20.03 22.68 27.50
C PRO A 326 18.72 21.89 27.39
N ASN A 327 18.28 21.24 28.47
CA ASN A 327 17.03 20.47 28.48
C ASN A 327 15.78 21.36 28.47
N VAL A 328 15.86 22.56 29.06
CA VAL A 328 14.76 23.53 29.05
C VAL A 328 14.55 24.05 27.62
N TYR A 329 15.63 24.45 26.93
CA TYR A 329 15.58 24.88 25.53
C TYR A 329 15.07 23.80 24.60
N ARG A 330 15.56 22.57 24.77
CA ARG A 330 15.08 21.40 24.01
C ARG A 330 13.57 21.23 24.20
N ALA A 331 13.05 21.34 25.42
CA ALA A 331 11.63 21.18 25.72
C ALA A 331 10.76 22.29 25.12
N ASP A 332 11.26 23.52 25.05
CA ASP A 332 10.51 24.62 24.46
C ASP A 332 10.51 24.58 22.93
N ILE A 333 11.63 24.24 22.31
CA ILE A 333 11.68 23.95 20.87
C ILE A 333 10.77 22.77 20.54
N GLU A 334 10.74 21.72 21.36
CA GLU A 334 9.85 20.58 21.18
C GLU A 334 8.36 21.00 21.18
N LYS A 335 7.95 21.90 22.09
CA LYS A 335 6.58 22.44 22.09
C LYS A 335 6.26 23.19 20.79
N ALA A 336 7.19 24.03 20.33
CA ALA A 336 7.04 24.77 19.09
C ALA A 336 6.90 23.82 17.88
N VAL A 337 7.81 22.85 17.75
CA VAL A 337 7.81 21.87 16.66
C VAL A 337 6.54 21.01 16.69
N ASN A 338 6.09 20.57 17.86
CA ASN A 338 4.86 19.79 18.00
C ASN A 338 3.61 20.62 17.65
N GLY A 339 3.56 21.90 18.01
CA GLY A 339 2.49 22.81 17.63
C GLY A 339 2.39 22.98 16.11
N VAL A 340 3.54 23.15 15.45
CA VAL A 340 3.62 23.29 14.00
C VAL A 340 3.28 21.98 13.28
N HIS A 341 3.79 20.85 13.75
CA HIS A 341 3.45 19.53 13.22
C HIS A 341 1.93 19.26 13.30
N ALA A 342 1.30 19.54 14.44
CA ALA A 342 -0.15 19.39 14.61
C ALA A 342 -0.95 20.28 13.65
N ALA A 343 -0.53 21.54 13.45
CA ALA A 343 -1.17 22.45 12.50
C ALA A 343 -1.02 21.98 11.04
N GLY A 344 0.15 21.45 10.66
CA GLY A 344 0.37 20.90 9.31
C GLY A 344 -0.44 19.63 9.05
N THR A 345 -0.55 18.73 10.03
CA THR A 345 -1.38 17.51 9.93
C THR A 345 -2.86 17.86 9.71
N LEU A 346 -3.37 18.94 10.32
CA LEU A 346 -4.73 19.43 10.09
C LEU A 346 -4.89 20.09 8.71
N ALA A 347 -3.89 20.87 8.26
CA ALA A 347 -3.90 21.52 6.95
C ALA A 347 -3.80 20.52 5.78
N LEU A 348 -3.19 19.35 6.01
CA LEU A 348 -3.23 18.20 5.11
C LEU A 348 -4.62 17.55 5.00
N GLY A 349 -5.62 18.03 5.76
CA GLY A 349 -7.06 17.83 5.59
C GLY A 349 -7.51 16.49 4.99
N LEU A 350 -8.11 15.62 5.80
CA LEU A 350 -8.91 14.45 5.34
C LEU A 350 -8.10 13.31 4.70
N ILE A 351 -7.08 12.80 5.41
CA ILE A 351 -6.66 11.40 5.23
C ILE A 351 -7.48 10.56 6.20
N PRO A 352 -8.55 9.86 5.79
CA PRO A 352 -9.22 8.94 6.69
C PRO A 352 -8.20 7.86 7.09
N VAL A 353 -7.89 7.80 8.38
CA VAL A 353 -7.15 6.72 9.03
C VAL A 353 -8.00 5.44 8.88
N VAL A 354 -7.83 4.75 7.76
CA VAL A 354 -8.38 3.41 7.51
C VAL A 354 -7.27 2.58 6.90
N GLY A 355 -6.44 1.96 7.75
CA GLY A 355 -5.35 1.10 7.30
C GLY A 355 -4.26 1.85 6.51
N PRO A 356 -3.22 1.15 6.02
CA PRO A 356 -1.94 1.70 5.52
C PRO A 356 -2.02 2.52 4.20
N VAL A 357 -3.17 3.09 3.86
CA VAL A 357 -3.35 3.95 2.68
C VAL A 357 -3.15 5.40 3.09
N ILE A 358 -1.88 5.83 3.17
CA ILE A 358 -1.52 7.24 3.34
C ILE A 358 -1.94 7.98 2.07
N ALA A 359 -2.81 8.98 2.21
CA ALA A 359 -3.23 9.81 1.07
C ALA A 359 -2.00 10.49 0.46
N ALA A 360 -1.81 10.27 -0.85
CA ALA A 360 -0.94 10.97 -1.79
C ALA A 360 0.26 11.68 -1.12
N ILE A 361 1.39 10.98 -1.06
CA ILE A 361 2.51 11.21 -0.14
C ILE A 361 3.01 12.68 -0.18
N ALA A 362 2.40 13.46 0.71
CA ALA A 362 2.75 14.72 1.39
C ALA A 362 3.55 15.84 0.70
N GLY A 363 3.74 15.86 -0.61
CA GLY A 363 4.59 16.90 -1.21
C GLY A 363 4.06 18.35 -1.18
N PRO A 364 2.75 18.65 -1.05
CA PRO A 364 2.31 20.03 -0.80
C PRO A 364 2.38 20.47 0.68
N GLY A 365 2.18 19.57 1.65
CA GLY A 365 2.02 19.94 3.06
C GLY A 365 3.32 20.20 3.82
N LEU A 366 4.44 19.58 3.40
CA LEU A 366 5.75 19.85 4.01
C LEU A 366 6.23 21.29 3.76
N GLY A 367 5.86 21.88 2.60
CA GLY A 367 6.18 23.26 2.26
C GLY A 367 5.48 24.31 3.12
N SER A 368 4.28 24.03 3.64
CA SER A 368 3.55 24.94 4.54
C SER A 368 4.09 24.96 5.98
N LEU A 369 4.85 23.95 6.39
CA LEU A 369 5.46 23.89 7.72
C LEU A 369 6.70 24.82 7.85
N MET A 370 7.29 25.25 6.72
CA MET A 370 8.57 25.98 6.69
C MET A 370 8.58 27.30 7.46
N PRO A 371 7.62 28.24 7.23
CA PRO A 371 7.69 29.55 7.90
C PRO A 371 7.36 29.44 9.38
N ALA A 372 6.56 28.44 9.76
CA ALA A 372 6.07 28.27 11.12
C ALA A 372 7.13 27.67 12.06
N ILE A 373 7.94 26.69 11.62
CA ILE A 373 9.05 26.16 12.44
C ILE A 373 10.11 27.24 12.64
N ALA A 374 10.54 27.90 11.56
CA ALA A 374 11.54 28.96 11.65
C ALA A 374 11.05 30.16 12.49
N GLY A 375 9.79 30.55 12.34
CA GLY A 375 9.16 31.61 13.14
C GLY A 375 9.03 31.24 14.62
N ALA A 376 8.52 30.04 14.94
CA ALA A 376 8.35 29.61 16.33
C ALA A 376 9.68 29.41 17.06
N ILE A 377 10.76 29.02 16.35
CA ILE A 377 12.12 29.00 16.91
C ILE A 377 12.65 30.43 17.16
N ASN A 378 12.30 31.40 16.29
CA ASN A 378 12.70 32.80 16.46
C ASN A 378 11.90 33.54 17.54
N ASP A 379 10.68 33.10 17.86
CA ASP A 379 9.82 33.67 18.91
C ASP A 379 10.16 33.15 20.32
N LEU A 380 11.13 32.22 20.43
CA LEU A 380 11.58 31.70 21.72
C LEU A 380 12.48 32.76 22.41
N PHE A 381 11.99 33.29 23.52
CA PHE A 381 12.54 34.44 24.25
C PHE A 381 13.94 34.22 24.84
N ASP A 382 14.57 35.33 25.20
CA ASP A 382 15.87 35.51 25.86
C ASP A 382 15.96 34.71 27.18
N PHE A 383 16.75 33.64 27.18
CA PHE A 383 17.05 32.82 28.36
C PHE A 383 18.56 32.57 28.38
N GLY A 384 19.15 32.55 29.58
CA GLY A 384 20.49 32.07 29.97
C GLY A 384 21.57 31.87 28.90
N ASP A 385 21.36 30.90 27.99
CA ASP A 385 22.29 30.45 26.94
C ASP A 385 22.07 31.23 25.63
N ASP A 386 23.17 31.54 24.97
CA ASP A 386 23.19 32.40 23.80
C ASP A 386 22.82 31.63 22.51
N ARG A 387 21.67 31.99 21.92
CA ARG A 387 21.26 31.42 20.62
C ARG A 387 22.11 32.02 19.50
N ILE A 388 23.06 31.23 18.99
CA ILE A 388 23.82 31.58 17.78
C ILE A 388 22.92 31.65 16.55
N GLY A 389 22.04 30.65 16.36
CA GLY A 389 21.07 30.68 15.27
C GLY A 389 20.49 29.32 14.93
N GLY A 390 19.70 29.26 13.86
CA GLY A 390 19.17 27.99 13.37
C GLY A 390 19.00 27.94 11.86
N ALA A 391 19.03 26.73 11.33
CA ALA A 391 18.80 26.44 9.93
C ALA A 391 17.93 25.19 9.76
N THR A 392 17.23 25.10 8.63
CA THR A 392 16.41 23.94 8.30
C THR A 392 16.80 23.41 6.92
N VAL A 393 16.98 22.09 6.83
CA VAL A 393 17.17 21.33 5.60
C VAL A 393 15.90 20.54 5.32
N THR A 394 15.34 20.72 4.14
CA THR A 394 14.17 19.97 3.69
C THR A 394 14.59 18.96 2.65
N LEU A 395 14.21 17.71 2.87
CA LEU A 395 14.38 16.64 1.91
C LEU A 395 13.01 16.15 1.44
N SER A 396 12.78 16.14 0.13
CA SER A 396 11.65 15.44 -0.47
C SER A 396 11.79 13.93 -0.30
N ALA A 397 10.71 13.18 -0.56
CA ALA A 397 10.74 11.73 -0.55
C ALA A 397 11.81 11.17 -1.51
N LYS A 398 11.85 11.68 -2.74
CA LYS A 398 12.86 11.33 -3.74
C LYS A 398 14.26 11.62 -3.25
N GLN A 399 14.50 12.78 -2.63
CA GLN A 399 15.81 13.11 -2.08
C GLN A 399 16.20 12.14 -0.97
N MET A 400 15.31 11.82 -0.03
CA MET A 400 15.61 10.82 1.01
C MET A 400 15.98 9.46 0.41
N VAL A 401 15.20 8.97 -0.56
CA VAL A 401 15.46 7.69 -1.24
C VAL A 401 16.81 7.71 -1.96
N LEU A 402 17.09 8.75 -2.75
CA LEU A 402 18.34 8.85 -3.52
C LEU A 402 19.55 9.01 -2.60
N LEU A 403 19.46 9.89 -1.60
CA LEU A 403 20.52 10.09 -0.62
C LEU A 403 20.82 8.78 0.11
N ALA A 404 19.80 8.04 0.56
CA ALA A 404 20.00 6.74 1.19
C ALA A 404 20.65 5.73 0.23
N ALA A 405 20.04 5.49 -0.93
CA ALA A 405 20.32 4.32 -1.76
C ALA A 405 21.42 4.50 -2.81
N ARG A 406 21.67 5.73 -3.29
CA ARG A 406 22.48 5.97 -4.50
C ARG A 406 23.52 7.08 -4.38
N THR A 407 23.48 7.87 -3.33
CA THR A 407 24.44 8.96 -3.13
C THR A 407 25.59 8.51 -2.22
N ASN A 408 26.83 8.72 -2.68
CA ASN A 408 28.03 8.49 -1.87
C ASN A 408 28.16 9.57 -0.78
N ASN A 409 28.82 9.24 0.32
CA ASN A 409 29.12 10.24 1.35
C ASN A 409 30.12 11.29 0.84
N SER A 410 29.81 12.55 1.11
CA SER A 410 30.79 13.63 1.15
C SER A 410 31.57 13.55 2.45
N THR A 411 32.74 14.19 2.50
CA THR A 411 33.52 14.32 3.74
C THR A 411 34.08 15.72 3.86
N PHE A 412 33.95 16.33 5.04
CA PHE A 412 34.51 17.63 5.35
C PHE A 412 35.12 17.61 6.75
N LYS A 413 36.43 17.88 6.86
CA LYS A 413 37.15 17.91 8.14
C LYS A 413 36.89 16.67 9.04
N GLY A 414 36.76 15.50 8.44
CA GLY A 414 36.49 14.23 9.13
C GLY A 414 35.01 13.90 9.38
N ILE A 415 34.08 14.80 9.05
CA ILE A 415 32.64 14.56 9.12
C ILE A 415 32.15 14.00 7.79
N GLY A 416 31.57 12.80 7.81
CA GLY A 416 30.93 12.18 6.65
C GLY A 416 29.45 12.54 6.57
N PHE A 417 28.97 13.03 5.43
CA PHE A 417 27.60 13.53 5.30
C PHE A 417 27.01 13.40 3.91
N LYS A 418 25.70 13.57 3.81
CA LYS A 418 24.93 13.62 2.54
C LYS A 418 24.00 14.83 2.45
N ALA A 419 23.75 15.51 3.57
CA ALA A 419 23.07 16.80 3.63
C ALA A 419 23.76 17.70 4.68
N GLU A 420 23.66 19.01 4.50
CA GLU A 420 24.22 20.01 5.42
C GLU A 420 23.29 21.22 5.50
N THR A 421 23.37 21.97 6.59
CA THR A 421 22.66 23.24 6.75
C THR A 421 23.30 24.35 5.90
N SER A 422 22.54 25.44 5.66
CA SER A 422 23.16 26.73 5.40
C SER A 422 24.08 27.14 6.56
N LEU A 423 24.99 28.09 6.33
CA LEU A 423 25.80 28.64 7.42
C LEU A 423 24.87 29.28 8.47
N ILE A 424 24.99 28.82 9.71
CA ILE A 424 24.28 29.34 10.87
C ILE A 424 25.20 30.37 11.50
N THR A 425 24.74 31.62 11.64
CA THR A 425 25.57 32.73 12.12
C THR A 425 24.82 33.56 13.15
N GLY A 426 25.51 33.97 14.20
CA GLY A 426 25.03 34.93 15.19
C GLY A 426 26.07 35.11 16.29
N LEU A 427 26.01 36.25 16.99
CA LEU A 427 26.90 36.55 18.12
C LEU A 427 28.41 36.47 17.78
N GLY A 428 28.78 36.69 16.52
CA GLY A 428 30.17 36.55 16.06
C GLY A 428 30.53 35.15 15.57
N ALA A 429 29.86 34.11 16.08
CA ALA A 429 30.13 32.74 15.69
C ALA A 429 29.40 32.29 14.42
N SER A 430 29.95 31.25 13.78
CA SER A 430 29.41 30.67 12.56
C SER A 430 29.65 29.16 12.46
N TYR A 431 28.58 28.41 12.24
CA TYR A 431 28.59 26.94 12.26
C TYR A 431 27.86 26.33 11.05
N LYS A 432 28.24 25.10 10.71
CA LYS A 432 27.40 24.19 9.91
C LYS A 432 27.14 22.90 10.66
N VAL A 433 25.94 22.35 10.44
CA VAL A 433 25.51 21.05 10.95
C VAL A 433 25.34 20.08 9.78
N TYR A 434 25.78 18.83 9.98
CA TYR A 434 25.88 17.82 8.93
C TYR A 434 25.04 16.58 9.23
N PHE A 435 24.44 16.00 8.19
CA PHE A 435 23.57 14.84 8.30
C PHE A 435 23.98 13.70 7.37
N GLY A 436 23.99 12.48 7.91
CA GLY A 436 24.11 11.23 7.17
C GLY A 436 22.74 10.63 6.88
N ILE A 437 22.54 10.10 5.66
CA ILE A 437 21.28 9.46 5.24
C ILE A 437 21.61 8.08 4.66
N VAL A 438 21.08 7.01 5.25
CA VAL A 438 21.43 5.62 4.90
C VAL A 438 20.19 4.72 4.87
N PRO A 439 20.21 3.61 4.11
CA PRO A 439 19.17 2.58 4.22
C PRO A 439 19.23 1.91 5.60
N ALA A 440 18.07 1.51 6.11
CA ALA A 440 17.90 0.85 7.41
C ALA A 440 18.13 -0.67 7.39
#